data_AF-A0A3M7PU50-F1
#
_entry.id   AF-A0A3M7PU50-F1
#
_cell.length_a   1.000
_cell.length_b   1.000
_cell.length_c   1.000
_cell.angle_alpha   90.00
_cell.angle_beta   90.00
_cell.angle_gamma   90.00
#
_symmetry.space_group_name_H-M   'P 1'
#
loop_
_entity.id
_entity.type
_entity.pdbx_description
1 polymer ?
#
loop_
_entity_poly.entity_id
_entity_poly.type
_entity_poly.pdbx_seq_one_letter_code
_entity_poly.pdbx_strand_id
1 'polypeptide(L)'
;MNFLIISIVFFLLESYYSDDPNRLPTKCETCKYLTNEIAESLLSHNSPELIETGYNFDERLDKKKAKKYQDSEIRLIEVIEEVCERILQYNVHAERSGSLRYSKGESQTMNTLKNLKNRGCDQTVELYEEEIENWYKNERNNITLTEYLCERIILKNDDKSCLSEKFVENKEEEKKKSKKKETKKSDKNDL
;
A
#
# COMPACT_ATOMS: atom_id res chain seq x y z
N MET A 1 -5.94 24.59 -40.10
CA MET A 1 -7.10 23.99 -39.40
C MET A 1 -6.73 22.61 -38.86
N ASN A 2 -6.40 21.61 -39.69
CA ASN A 2 -6.01 20.26 -39.20
C ASN A 2 -4.77 20.20 -38.30
N PHE A 3 -3.74 21.03 -38.53
CA PHE A 3 -2.54 21.03 -37.68
C PHE A 3 -2.80 21.58 -36.26
N LEU A 4 -3.68 22.59 -36.14
CA LEU A 4 -4.11 23.11 -34.84
C LEU A 4 -5.00 22.09 -34.12
N ILE A 5 -5.87 21.38 -34.85
CA ILE A 5 -6.70 20.31 -34.30
C ILE A 5 -5.82 19.15 -33.83
N ILE A 6 -4.79 18.74 -34.59
CA ILE A 6 -3.84 17.70 -34.19
C ILE A 6 -3.05 18.13 -32.96
N SER A 7 -2.57 19.37 -32.90
CA SER A 7 -1.85 19.87 -31.72
C SER A 7 -2.73 19.98 -30.48
N ILE A 8 -4.01 20.34 -30.63
CA ILE A 8 -5.01 20.35 -29.55
C ILE A 8 -5.34 18.93 -29.12
N VAL A 9 -5.50 17.99 -30.05
CA VAL A 9 -5.74 16.58 -29.74
C VAL A 9 -4.52 15.95 -29.07
N PHE A 10 -3.30 16.32 -29.47
CA PHE A 10 -2.06 15.90 -28.81
C PHE A 10 -1.98 16.45 -27.38
N PHE A 11 -2.25 17.75 -27.19
CA PHE A 11 -2.35 18.37 -25.86
C PHE A 11 -3.43 17.75 -24.97
N LEU A 12 -4.58 17.38 -25.55
CA LEU A 12 -5.68 16.73 -24.83
C LEU A 12 -5.35 15.27 -24.51
N LEU A 13 -4.70 14.53 -25.41
CA LEU A 13 -4.26 13.14 -25.16
C LEU A 13 -3.22 13.08 -24.03
N GLU A 14 -2.29 14.04 -24.01
CA GLU A 14 -1.20 14.08 -23.03
C GLU A 14 -1.72 14.43 -21.62
N SER A 15 -2.81 15.21 -21.55
CA SER A 15 -3.52 15.47 -20.29
C SER A 15 -4.36 14.29 -19.78
N TYR A 16 -4.72 13.34 -20.65
CA TYR A 16 -5.56 12.18 -20.30
C TYR A 16 -4.73 10.96 -19.82
N TYR A 17 -3.43 10.92 -20.11
CA TYR A 17 -2.61 9.69 -19.99
C TYR A 17 -1.69 9.66 -18.74
N SER A 18 -2.20 10.01 -17.56
CA SER A 18 -1.42 9.93 -16.29
C SER A 18 -2.10 9.18 -15.12
N ASP A 19 -3.24 8.53 -15.37
CA ASP A 19 -4.04 7.86 -14.32
C ASP A 19 -3.79 6.35 -14.21
N ASP A 20 -2.54 5.90 -14.40
CA ASP A 20 -2.17 4.55 -13.93
C ASP A 20 -1.94 4.61 -12.41
N PRO A 21 -2.83 4.02 -11.57
CA PRO A 21 -2.65 4.03 -10.12
C PRO A 21 -1.38 3.29 -9.69
N ASN A 22 -0.87 2.37 -10.51
CA ASN A 22 0.31 1.57 -10.23
C ASN A 22 1.62 2.26 -10.67
N ARG A 23 1.57 3.52 -11.13
CA ARG A 23 2.78 4.26 -11.49
C ARG A 23 3.62 4.58 -10.27
N LEU A 24 4.94 4.57 -10.47
CA LEU A 24 5.92 5.00 -9.47
C LEU A 24 5.66 6.46 -9.02
N PRO A 25 5.95 6.80 -7.75
CA PRO A 25 5.88 8.16 -7.27
C PRO A 25 6.77 9.10 -8.06
N THR A 26 6.30 10.33 -8.33
CA THR A 26 7.16 11.39 -8.88
C THR A 26 8.08 11.96 -7.80
N LYS A 27 9.16 12.63 -8.20
CA LYS A 27 10.03 13.37 -7.26
C LYS A 27 9.25 14.38 -6.40
N CYS A 28 8.24 15.02 -6.98
CA CYS A 28 7.38 15.97 -6.26
C CYS A 28 6.51 15.26 -5.21
N GLU A 29 5.88 14.13 -5.57
CA GLU A 29 5.09 13.32 -4.65
C GLU A 29 5.95 12.80 -3.49
N THR A 30 7.12 12.22 -3.78
CA THR A 30 8.05 11.75 -2.74
C THR A 30 8.50 12.89 -1.83
N CYS A 31 8.89 14.05 -2.40
CA CYS A 31 9.32 15.21 -1.63
C CYS A 31 8.21 15.66 -0.66
N LYS A 32 6.99 15.88 -1.17
CA LYS A 32 5.84 16.36 -0.38
C LYS A 32 5.58 15.50 0.86
N TYR A 33 5.46 14.18 0.69
CA TYR A 33 5.11 13.29 1.80
C TYR A 33 6.29 13.04 2.74
N LEU A 34 7.52 12.95 2.22
CA LEU A 34 8.72 12.85 3.04
C LEU A 34 8.87 14.06 3.96
N THR A 35 8.76 15.28 3.42
CA THR A 35 8.93 16.50 4.21
C THR A 35 7.80 16.69 5.22
N ASN A 36 6.57 16.31 4.87
CA ASN A 36 5.44 16.37 5.80
C ASN A 36 5.67 15.47 7.01
N GLU A 37 6.07 14.21 6.78
CA GLU A 37 6.32 13.25 7.87
C GLU A 37 7.51 13.64 8.75
N ILE A 38 8.62 14.12 8.16
CA ILE A 38 9.76 14.62 8.93
C ILE A 38 9.34 15.82 9.77
N ALA A 39 8.61 16.78 9.19
CA ALA A 39 8.15 17.97 9.90
C ALA A 39 7.20 17.62 11.06
N GLU A 40 6.22 16.76 10.82
CA GLU A 40 5.29 16.29 11.87
C GLU A 40 6.04 15.58 13.02
N SER A 41 7.03 14.75 12.69
CA SER A 41 7.85 14.03 13.68
C SER A 41 8.72 14.97 14.53
N LEU A 42 9.30 16.00 13.90
CA LEU A 42 10.06 17.04 14.59
C LEU A 42 9.19 18.00 15.42
N LEU A 43 7.86 18.01 15.22
CA LEU A 43 6.95 18.80 16.04
C LEU A 43 6.37 18.02 17.22
N SER A 44 6.17 16.70 17.11
CA SER A 44 5.47 15.91 18.15
C SER A 44 6.35 15.54 19.35
N HIS A 45 7.64 15.23 19.15
CA HIS A 45 8.54 14.77 20.22
C HIS A 45 9.40 15.90 20.81
N ASN A 46 8.89 16.57 21.84
CA ASN A 46 9.61 17.60 22.60
C ASN A 46 10.10 17.05 23.95
N SER A 47 11.19 16.27 23.94
CA SER A 47 11.86 15.88 25.20
C SER A 47 12.67 17.07 25.76
N PRO A 48 12.56 17.40 27.06
CA PRO A 48 13.41 18.39 27.73
C PRO A 48 14.82 17.85 28.05
N GLU A 49 15.14 16.63 27.63
CA GLU A 49 16.41 15.96 27.91
C GLU A 49 17.62 16.76 27.41
N LEU A 50 18.67 16.76 28.23
CA LEU A 50 19.96 17.36 27.94
C LEU A 50 20.96 16.26 27.62
N ILE A 51 21.54 16.33 26.43
CA ILE A 51 22.59 15.43 25.96
C ILE A 51 23.93 16.02 26.36
N GLU A 52 24.69 15.31 27.19
CA GLU A 52 26.08 15.68 27.47
C GLU A 52 26.95 15.38 26.24
N THR A 53 27.53 16.41 25.63
CA THR A 53 28.49 16.21 24.53
C THR A 53 29.92 16.32 25.08
N GLY A 54 30.66 15.19 25.11
CA GLY A 54 32.10 15.22 25.38
C GLY A 54 32.76 13.89 25.78
N TYR A 55 33.74 13.47 24.99
CA TYR A 55 34.96 12.82 25.50
C TYR A 55 36.13 13.75 25.18
N ASN A 56 36.67 14.45 26.19
CA ASN A 56 37.94 15.18 26.07
C ASN A 56 38.92 14.65 27.12
N PHE A 57 40.16 14.41 26.68
CA PHE A 57 41.26 13.81 27.42
C PHE A 57 42.03 14.83 28.28
N ASP A 58 41.65 16.11 28.26
CA ASP A 58 42.35 17.18 28.97
C ASP A 58 41.51 17.73 30.14
N GLU A 59 42.04 17.55 31.34
CA GLU A 59 41.34 17.64 32.63
C GLU A 59 41.13 19.08 33.14
N ARG A 60 41.44 20.12 32.35
CA ARG A 60 41.62 21.48 32.90
C ARG A 60 40.90 22.67 32.26
N LEU A 61 40.05 22.52 31.25
CA LEU A 61 39.27 23.66 30.73
C LEU A 61 37.81 23.29 30.37
N ASP A 62 36.91 23.92 31.11
CA ASP A 62 35.57 24.39 30.73
C ASP A 62 34.43 23.38 30.49
N LYS A 63 33.50 23.35 31.46
CA LYS A 63 32.07 22.96 31.41
C LYS A 63 31.66 22.00 30.28
N LYS A 64 31.28 20.77 30.64
CA LYS A 64 30.53 19.84 29.77
C LYS A 64 29.48 20.63 28.98
N LYS A 65 29.62 20.67 27.65
CA LYS A 65 28.64 21.36 26.80
C LYS A 65 27.43 20.44 26.70
N ALA A 66 26.40 20.74 27.49
CA ALA A 66 25.12 20.06 27.40
C ALA A 66 24.29 20.69 26.26
N LYS A 67 23.80 19.88 25.32
CA LYS A 67 22.92 20.30 24.22
C LYS A 67 21.53 19.73 24.47
N LYS A 68 20.48 20.51 24.25
CA LYS A 68 19.11 19.99 24.32
C LYS A 68 18.90 18.93 23.23
N TYR A 69 18.17 17.87 23.55
CA TYR A 69 17.80 16.83 22.60
C TYR A 69 17.10 17.41 21.36
N GLN A 70 16.21 18.40 21.57
CA GLN A 70 15.48 19.11 20.51
C GLN A 70 16.40 19.73 19.45
N ASP A 71 17.56 20.22 19.88
CA ASP A 71 18.57 20.87 19.04
C ASP A 71 19.65 19.87 18.58
N SER A 72 19.62 18.63 19.05
CA SER A 72 20.65 17.62 18.79
C SER A 72 20.55 17.02 17.39
N GLU A 73 21.69 16.62 16.84
CA GLU A 73 21.73 15.86 15.58
C GLU A 73 21.20 14.44 15.75
N ILE A 74 21.33 13.87 16.95
CA ILE A 74 20.81 12.54 17.30
C ILE A 74 19.30 12.46 17.05
N ARG A 75 18.54 13.47 17.48
CA ARG A 75 17.10 13.56 17.22
C ARG A 75 16.77 13.52 15.72
N LEU A 76 17.57 14.20 14.89
CA LEU A 76 17.36 14.21 13.45
C LEU A 76 17.60 12.83 12.84
N ILE A 77 18.63 12.11 13.31
CA ILE A 77 18.94 10.74 12.85
C ILE A 77 17.78 9.80 13.17
N GLU A 78 17.29 9.79 14.41
CA GLU A 78 16.15 8.96 14.83
C GLU A 78 14.91 9.23 13.98
N VAL A 79 14.59 10.51 13.74
CA VAL A 79 13.45 10.88 12.89
C VAL A 79 13.63 10.41 11.46
N ILE A 80 14.83 10.55 10.88
CA ILE A 80 15.11 10.12 9.49
C ILE A 80 15.09 8.60 9.36
N GLU A 81 15.53 7.85 10.37
CA GLU A 81 15.52 6.39 10.34
C GLU A 81 14.08 5.83 10.34
N GLU A 82 13.19 6.42 11.14
CA GLU A 82 11.80 5.96 11.25
C GLU A 82 10.86 6.51 10.15
N VAL A 83 11.24 7.57 9.43
CA VAL A 83 10.33 8.22 8.46
C VAL A 83 9.87 7.27 7.36
N CYS A 84 10.73 6.33 6.95
CA CYS A 84 10.39 5.37 5.91
C CYS A 84 9.25 4.44 6.37
N GLU A 85 9.25 4.01 7.64
CA GLU A 85 8.19 3.17 8.20
C GLU A 85 6.86 3.93 8.30
N ARG A 86 6.90 5.22 8.66
CA ARG A 86 5.71 6.08 8.66
C ARG A 86 5.15 6.32 7.26
N ILE A 87 6.01 6.47 6.25
CA ILE A 87 5.59 6.62 4.85
C ILE A 87 4.82 5.38 4.36
N LEU A 88 5.15 4.18 4.83
CA LEU A 88 4.44 2.95 4.46
C LEU A 88 2.97 2.91 4.93
N GLN A 89 2.56 3.80 5.83
CA GLN A 89 1.17 3.93 6.27
C GLN A 89 0.27 4.61 5.22
N TYR A 90 0.86 5.25 4.21
CA TYR A 90 0.11 5.85 3.11
C TYR A 90 -0.28 4.80 2.08
N ASN A 91 -1.59 4.65 1.89
CA ASN A 91 -2.14 3.81 0.83
C ASN A 91 -2.32 4.63 -0.46
N VAL A 92 -2.37 3.95 -1.59
CA VAL A 92 -2.71 4.55 -2.90
C VAL A 92 -4.24 4.49 -3.09
N HIS A 93 -4.83 5.65 -3.37
CA HIS A 93 -6.25 5.87 -3.60
C HIS A 93 -6.44 6.18 -5.09
N ALA A 94 -6.84 5.18 -5.87
CA ALA A 94 -6.97 5.29 -7.33
C ALA A 94 -8.01 6.34 -7.76
N GLU A 95 -9.00 6.63 -6.91
CA GLU A 95 -10.04 7.62 -7.18
C GLU A 95 -9.58 9.08 -7.05
N ARG A 96 -8.36 9.32 -6.56
CA ARG A 96 -7.82 10.67 -6.32
C ARG A 96 -6.70 10.98 -7.30
N SER A 97 -6.63 12.24 -7.74
CA SER A 97 -5.66 12.67 -8.74
C SER A 97 -4.41 13.30 -8.12
N GLY A 98 -3.32 13.26 -8.89
CA GLY A 98 -2.03 13.86 -8.53
C GLY A 98 -1.48 13.32 -7.20
N SER A 99 -0.88 14.21 -6.40
CA SER A 99 -0.29 13.82 -5.12
C SER A 99 -1.31 13.37 -4.07
N LEU A 100 -2.58 13.79 -4.19
CA LEU A 100 -3.63 13.45 -3.21
C LEU A 100 -4.02 11.97 -3.22
N ARG A 101 -3.50 11.20 -4.18
CA ARG A 101 -3.61 9.74 -4.22
C ARG A 101 -2.99 9.03 -3.02
N TYR A 102 -2.13 9.69 -2.24
CA TYR A 102 -1.57 9.10 -1.02
C TYR A 102 -2.32 9.60 0.21
N SER A 103 -2.88 8.67 0.98
CA SER A 103 -3.55 8.99 2.25
C SER A 103 -3.53 7.81 3.19
N LYS A 104 -3.40 8.09 4.49
CA LYS A 104 -3.51 7.08 5.55
C LYS A 104 -4.95 6.55 5.59
N GLY A 105 -5.13 5.24 5.77
CA GLY A 105 -6.43 4.56 5.88
C GLY A 105 -6.96 3.93 4.58
N GLU A 106 -8.14 3.29 4.66
CA GLU A 106 -8.80 2.61 3.53
C GLU A 106 -9.29 3.63 2.48
N SER A 107 -9.28 3.25 1.20
CA SER A 107 -9.86 4.06 0.13
C SER A 107 -11.38 4.05 0.19
N GLN A 108 -12.01 5.07 -0.39
CA GLN A 108 -13.48 5.14 -0.45
C GLN A 108 -14.04 3.92 -1.19
N THR A 109 -13.39 3.56 -2.29
CA THR A 109 -13.74 2.40 -3.13
C THR A 109 -13.57 1.08 -2.38
N MET A 110 -12.48 0.90 -1.64
CA MET A 110 -12.20 -0.33 -0.89
C MET A 110 -13.16 -0.48 0.30
N ASN A 111 -13.40 0.59 1.05
CA ASN A 111 -14.37 0.58 2.14
C ASN A 111 -15.78 0.24 1.62
N THR A 112 -16.19 0.84 0.50
CA THR A 112 -17.48 0.51 -0.13
C THR A 112 -17.55 -0.97 -0.54
N LEU A 113 -16.51 -1.49 -1.18
CA LEU A 113 -16.46 -2.90 -1.58
C LEU A 113 -16.51 -3.85 -0.37
N LYS A 114 -15.79 -3.53 0.70
CA LYS A 114 -15.82 -4.27 1.96
C LYS A 114 -17.23 -4.31 2.55
N ASN A 115 -17.93 -3.17 2.56
CA ASN A 115 -19.31 -3.10 3.03
C ASN A 115 -20.27 -3.91 2.16
N LEU A 116 -20.12 -3.89 0.83
CA LEU A 116 -20.94 -4.70 -0.07
C LEU A 116 -20.70 -6.19 0.16
N LYS A 117 -19.43 -6.61 0.27
CA LYS A 117 -19.05 -7.98 0.57
C LYS A 117 -19.62 -8.45 1.91
N ASN A 118 -19.48 -7.63 2.95
CA ASN A 118 -20.00 -7.95 4.28
C ASN A 118 -21.52 -8.12 4.25
N ARG A 119 -22.25 -7.20 3.62
CA ARG A 119 -23.71 -7.33 3.48
C ARG A 119 -24.12 -8.61 2.77
N GLY A 120 -23.43 -8.97 1.68
CA GLY A 120 -23.70 -10.22 0.97
C GLY A 120 -23.44 -11.46 1.84
N CYS A 121 -22.37 -11.44 2.63
CA CYS A 121 -22.05 -12.51 3.57
C CYS A 121 -23.10 -12.62 4.69
N ASP A 122 -23.37 -11.52 5.37
CA ASP A 122 -24.29 -11.46 6.51
C ASP A 122 -25.69 -11.94 6.10
N GLN A 123 -26.21 -11.43 4.96
CA GLN A 123 -27.50 -11.83 4.43
C GLN A 123 -27.54 -13.32 4.08
N THR A 124 -26.48 -13.87 3.48
CA THR A 124 -26.45 -15.29 3.12
C THR A 124 -26.42 -16.17 4.37
N VAL A 125 -25.62 -15.80 5.37
CA VAL A 125 -25.56 -16.57 6.62
C VAL A 125 -26.89 -16.52 7.35
N GLU A 126 -27.52 -15.35 7.46
CA GLU A 126 -28.82 -15.19 8.12
C GLU A 126 -29.92 -16.01 7.43
N LEU A 127 -29.97 -16.01 6.09
CA LEU A 127 -31.01 -16.74 5.35
C LEU A 127 -30.85 -18.26 5.39
N TYR A 128 -29.63 -18.77 5.52
CA TYR A 128 -29.33 -20.20 5.39
C TYR A 128 -28.73 -20.82 6.67
N GLU A 129 -28.86 -20.16 7.82
CA GLU A 129 -28.35 -20.63 9.11
C GLU A 129 -28.84 -22.05 9.43
N GLU A 130 -30.14 -22.32 9.28
CA GLU A 130 -30.74 -23.63 9.55
C GLU A 130 -30.17 -24.73 8.63
N GLU A 131 -29.97 -24.41 7.35
CA GLU A 131 -29.41 -25.35 6.37
C GLU A 131 -27.94 -25.64 6.66
N ILE A 132 -27.17 -24.63 7.06
CA ILE A 132 -25.78 -24.77 7.51
C ILE A 132 -25.72 -25.67 8.75
N GLU A 133 -26.59 -25.46 9.73
CA GLU A 133 -26.67 -26.30 10.92
C GLU A 133 -27.07 -27.74 10.60
N ASN A 134 -28.06 -27.93 9.72
CA ASN A 134 -28.52 -29.24 9.30
C ASN A 134 -27.38 -30.02 8.64
N TRP A 135 -26.68 -29.38 7.69
CA TRP A 135 -25.50 -29.96 7.06
C TRP A 135 -24.44 -30.35 8.09
N TYR A 136 -24.15 -29.46 9.04
CA TYR A 136 -23.15 -29.72 10.09
C TYR A 136 -23.50 -30.92 10.96
N LYS A 137 -24.77 -31.05 11.37
CA LYS A 137 -25.26 -32.11 12.26
C LYS A 137 -25.41 -33.45 11.54
N ASN A 138 -25.85 -33.45 10.29
CA ASN A 138 -26.37 -34.65 9.63
C ASN A 138 -25.57 -35.10 8.39
N GLU A 139 -24.96 -34.18 7.65
CA GLU A 139 -24.41 -34.48 6.31
C GLU A 139 -22.90 -34.22 6.15
N ARG A 140 -22.24 -33.70 7.19
CA ARG A 140 -20.83 -33.27 7.17
C ARG A 140 -19.83 -34.32 6.62
N ASN A 141 -20.06 -35.60 6.88
CA ASN A 141 -19.17 -36.69 6.44
C ASN A 141 -19.56 -37.29 5.08
N ASN A 142 -20.70 -36.87 4.53
CA ASN A 142 -21.27 -37.45 3.31
C ASN A 142 -21.04 -36.55 2.10
N ILE A 143 -21.23 -35.24 2.27
CA ILE A 143 -21.19 -34.25 1.19
C ILE A 143 -20.49 -32.97 1.66
N THR A 144 -19.81 -32.29 0.74
CA THR A 144 -19.18 -31.01 1.06
C THR A 144 -20.23 -29.91 1.27
N LEU A 145 -19.92 -28.92 2.11
CA LEU A 145 -20.83 -27.78 2.34
C LEU A 145 -21.10 -27.01 1.04
N THR A 146 -20.11 -26.90 0.15
CA THR A 146 -20.29 -26.23 -1.16
C THR A 146 -21.29 -26.97 -2.03
N GLU A 147 -21.21 -28.29 -2.14
CA GLU A 147 -22.17 -29.07 -2.94
C GLU A 147 -23.57 -29.05 -2.30
N TYR A 148 -23.67 -29.15 -0.96
CA TYR A 148 -24.96 -29.07 -0.27
C TYR A 148 -25.59 -27.68 -0.36
N LEU A 149 -24.92 -26.68 0.20
CA LEU A 149 -25.47 -25.35 0.37
C LEU A 149 -25.45 -24.57 -0.95
N CYS A 150 -24.30 -24.49 -1.63
CA CYS A 150 -24.21 -23.69 -2.84
C CYS A 150 -24.89 -24.36 -4.04
N GLU A 151 -24.62 -25.64 -4.33
CA GLU A 151 -25.15 -26.24 -5.56
C GLU A 151 -26.61 -26.68 -5.47
N ARG A 152 -27.07 -27.20 -4.32
CA ARG A 152 -28.43 -27.75 -4.19
C ARG A 152 -29.45 -26.75 -3.63
N ILE A 153 -29.01 -25.79 -2.82
CA ILE A 153 -29.90 -24.85 -2.12
C ILE A 153 -29.82 -23.45 -2.74
N ILE A 154 -28.67 -22.77 -2.61
CA ILE A 154 -28.52 -21.37 -3.04
C ILE A 154 -28.62 -21.24 -4.57
N LEU A 155 -27.80 -21.98 -5.32
CA LEU A 155 -27.68 -21.87 -6.79
C LEU A 155 -28.49 -22.96 -7.51
N LYS A 156 -29.59 -23.46 -6.91
CA LYS A 156 -30.35 -24.60 -7.46
C LYS A 156 -30.74 -24.41 -8.94
N ASN A 157 -31.12 -23.17 -9.31
CA ASN A 157 -31.53 -22.79 -10.65
C ASN A 157 -30.64 -21.69 -11.27
N ASP A 158 -29.53 -21.35 -10.61
CA ASP A 158 -28.63 -20.27 -11.02
C ASP A 158 -27.32 -20.83 -11.59
N ASP A 159 -26.50 -19.95 -12.15
CA ASP A 159 -25.19 -20.32 -12.69
C ASP A 159 -24.24 -20.80 -11.59
N LYS A 160 -23.57 -21.92 -11.85
CA LYS A 160 -22.62 -22.59 -10.93
C LYS A 160 -21.18 -22.50 -11.41
N SER A 161 -20.94 -21.84 -12.55
CA SER A 161 -19.62 -21.71 -13.18
C SER A 161 -18.54 -21.24 -12.20
N CYS A 162 -18.88 -20.26 -11.35
CA CYS A 162 -17.97 -19.66 -10.37
C CYS A 162 -17.40 -20.64 -9.33
N LEU A 163 -18.12 -21.73 -9.01
CA LEU A 163 -17.67 -22.73 -8.02
C LEU A 163 -16.48 -23.55 -8.51
N SER A 164 -16.22 -23.54 -9.82
CA SER A 164 -15.16 -24.32 -10.47
C SER A 164 -13.97 -23.48 -10.95
N GLU A 165 -14.04 -22.16 -10.79
CA GLU A 165 -12.99 -21.25 -11.23
C GLU A 165 -11.68 -21.46 -10.47
N LYS A 166 -10.56 -21.36 -11.20
CA LYS A 166 -9.21 -21.45 -10.64
C LYS A 166 -8.46 -20.19 -10.98
N PHE A 167 -7.74 -19.64 -10.00
CA PHE A 167 -6.83 -18.53 -10.25
C PHE A 167 -5.76 -18.94 -11.25
N VAL A 168 -5.65 -18.18 -12.34
CA VAL A 168 -4.56 -18.30 -13.30
C VAL A 168 -3.45 -17.38 -12.81
N GLU A 169 -2.43 -17.94 -12.17
CA GLU A 169 -1.19 -17.20 -11.91
C GLU A 169 -0.49 -16.93 -13.24
N ASN A 170 -0.46 -15.68 -13.67
CA ASN A 170 0.24 -15.25 -14.87
C ASN A 170 1.76 -15.37 -14.67
N LYS A 171 2.34 -16.50 -15.08
CA LYS A 171 3.79 -16.79 -15.10
C LYS A 171 4.62 -15.88 -16.03
N GLU A 172 4.04 -14.82 -16.58
CA GLU A 172 4.70 -13.90 -17.51
C GLU A 172 5.55 -12.82 -16.81
N GLU A 173 5.32 -12.56 -15.53
CA GLU A 173 6.10 -11.57 -14.76
C GLU A 173 7.47 -12.10 -14.28
N GLU A 174 7.63 -13.41 -14.13
CA GLU A 174 8.91 -14.01 -13.72
C GLU A 174 9.99 -13.93 -14.82
N LYS A 175 9.60 -13.95 -16.10
CA LYS A 175 10.54 -13.87 -17.24
C LYS A 175 11.15 -12.49 -17.45
N LYS A 176 10.54 -11.43 -16.91
CA LYS A 176 11.08 -10.04 -17.01
C LYS A 176 12.14 -9.75 -15.93
N LYS A 177 12.13 -10.47 -14.80
CA LYS A 177 13.14 -10.33 -13.72
C LYS A 177 14.46 -11.04 -14.05
N SER A 178 14.44 -12.11 -14.85
CA SER A 178 15.66 -12.83 -15.27
C SER A 178 16.47 -12.09 -16.35
N LYS A 179 15.82 -11.44 -17.32
CA LYS A 179 16.54 -10.67 -18.37
C LYS A 179 17.29 -9.44 -17.84
N LYS A 180 16.82 -8.78 -16.77
CA LYS A 180 17.49 -7.60 -16.18
C LYS A 180 18.75 -7.94 -15.38
N LYS A 181 18.96 -9.21 -15.02
CA LYS A 181 20.16 -9.70 -14.30
C LYS A 181 21.31 -10.08 -15.25
N GLU A 182 21.02 -10.40 -16.51
CA GLU A 182 22.06 -10.71 -17.51
C GLU A 182 22.64 -9.45 -18.18
N THR A 183 21.87 -8.38 -18.37
CA THR A 183 22.38 -7.14 -19.00
C THR A 183 23.19 -6.24 -18.07
N LYS A 184 23.24 -6.49 -16.75
CA LYS A 184 24.08 -5.74 -15.81
C LYS A 184 25.43 -6.41 -15.50
N LYS A 185 25.71 -7.59 -16.08
CA LYS A 185 26.97 -8.32 -15.88
C LYS A 185 27.92 -8.22 -17.08
N SER A 186 27.51 -7.57 -18.19
CA SER A 186 28.35 -7.36 -19.37
C SER A 186 29.11 -6.03 -19.40
N ASP A 187 28.74 -5.02 -18.58
CA ASP A 187 29.31 -3.67 -18.68
C ASP A 187 30.23 -3.31 -17.49
N LYS A 188 30.90 -4.30 -16.88
CA LYS A 188 31.85 -4.05 -15.78
C LYS A 188 33.12 -4.90 -15.84
N ASN A 189 33.52 -5.31 -17.04
CA ASN A 189 34.87 -5.79 -17.35
C ASN A 189 35.32 -5.05 -18.61
N ASP A 190 35.88 -3.85 -18.42
CA ASP A 190 36.85 -3.15 -19.29
C ASP A 190 36.88 -1.65 -18.92
N LEU A 191 37.50 -1.33 -17.76
CA LEU A 191 38.45 -0.23 -17.53
C LEU A 191 39.04 -0.33 -16.12
#